data_AF-A0A9W9QCG5-F1
#
_entry.id   AF-A0A9W9QCG5-F1
#
_cell.length_a   1.000
_cell.length_b   1.000
_cell.length_c   1.000
_cell.angle_alpha   90.00
_cell.angle_beta   90.00
_cell.angle_gamma   90.00
#
_symmetry.space_group_name_H-M   'P 1'
#
loop_
_entity.id
_entity.type
_entity.pdbx_description
1 polymer ?
#
loop_
_entity_poly.entity_id
_entity_poly.type
_entity_poly.pdbx_seq_one_letter_code
_entity_poly.pdbx_strand_id
1 'polypeptide(L)'
;MSRSAADATRFTATGPYASSKPNGTPYELPSSMKQQGNAAPQPRTPQMGPDGKPETPKQKVERLRAQARAARMTQSSSGMDRVIEIGRRVANRAHKGMVYSLIVASGVCGVLTAYSMVSLTLYNRRQRTLWIERETEILNQARIAQANGTATAEQIELVKQDNIEEIFKRKKAEEKAQRPWAKAKRFLFDKMNPEDAGTVAVQTSAAATSVADAPQTSVVEAVKAKQAFGAAAAKTGSPMPGQLDVMAENAERAAKEKTRSWTSWLTGR
;
A
#
# COMPACT_ATOMS: atom_id res chain seq x y z
N MET A 1 -1.59 -85.05 28.51
CA MET A 1 -0.61 -84.64 29.54
C MET A 1 -1.04 -83.28 30.07
N SER A 2 -1.62 -83.30 31.27
CA SER A 2 -2.11 -82.12 31.99
C SER A 2 -0.93 -81.22 32.37
N ARG A 3 -0.85 -80.03 31.76
CA ARG A 3 0.14 -79.02 32.13
C ARG A 3 -0.26 -78.44 33.49
N SER A 4 0.56 -78.69 34.50
CA SER A 4 0.33 -78.22 35.87
C SER A 4 0.39 -76.68 35.92
N ALA A 5 -0.57 -76.05 36.59
CA ALA A 5 -0.67 -74.60 36.75
C ALA A 5 0.55 -73.96 37.46
N ALA A 6 1.41 -74.77 38.08
CA ALA A 6 2.68 -74.33 38.65
C ALA A 6 3.72 -73.88 37.60
N ASP A 7 3.55 -74.25 36.32
CA ASP A 7 4.46 -73.87 35.23
C ASP A 7 4.17 -72.46 34.66
N ALA A 8 3.02 -71.87 35.00
CA ALA A 8 2.59 -70.57 34.48
C ALA A 8 3.11 -69.35 35.26
N THR A 9 3.72 -69.53 36.44
CA THR A 9 4.24 -68.43 37.27
C THR A 9 5.76 -68.44 37.41
N ARG A 10 6.45 -69.36 36.73
CA ARG A 10 7.90 -69.37 36.72
C ARG A 10 8.40 -68.46 35.60
N PHE A 11 8.86 -67.28 36.02
CA PHE A 11 9.51 -66.27 35.20
C PHE A 11 10.44 -66.89 34.14
N THR A 12 9.95 -66.98 32.91
CA THR A 12 10.78 -67.23 31.74
C THR A 12 11.54 -65.94 31.50
N ALA A 13 12.71 -65.83 32.10
CA ALA A 13 13.64 -64.75 31.82
C ALA A 13 14.04 -64.84 30.33
N THR A 14 13.31 -64.14 29.47
CA THR A 14 13.57 -64.00 28.02
C THR A 14 14.60 -62.92 27.75
N GLY A 15 15.68 -62.90 28.54
CA GLY A 15 16.87 -62.10 28.32
C GLY A 15 18.09 -63.02 28.20
N PRO A 16 19.03 -62.75 27.29
CA PRO A 16 20.21 -63.61 27.12
C PRO A 16 21.04 -63.62 28.41
N TYR A 17 21.13 -64.78 29.06
CA TYR A 17 21.98 -64.96 30.24
C TYR A 17 23.46 -64.97 29.82
N ALA A 18 24.27 -64.20 30.53
CA ALA A 18 25.70 -63.99 30.26
C ALA A 18 26.61 -65.21 30.53
N SER A 19 26.07 -66.41 30.79
CA SER A 19 26.86 -67.57 31.23
C SER A 19 26.54 -68.91 30.55
N SER A 20 25.96 -68.92 29.34
CA SER A 20 25.86 -70.15 28.56
C SER A 20 27.15 -70.39 27.76
N LYS A 21 27.90 -71.42 28.11
CA LYS A 21 29.04 -71.94 27.33
C LYS A 21 28.53 -72.45 25.97
N PRO A 22 28.98 -71.91 24.82
CA PRO A 22 28.52 -72.39 23.53
C PRO A 22 29.25 -73.67 23.15
N ASN A 23 28.59 -74.83 23.33
CA ASN A 23 28.94 -76.05 22.61
C ASN A 23 28.11 -76.09 21.32
N GLY A 24 28.77 -75.86 20.18
CA GLY A 24 28.18 -76.09 18.86
C GLY A 24 28.39 -74.94 17.88
N THR A 25 29.19 -75.20 16.85
CA THR A 25 29.34 -74.54 15.54
C THR A 25 29.19 -72.99 15.48
N PRO A 26 30.25 -72.23 15.12
CA PRO A 26 30.19 -70.78 15.09
C PRO A 26 29.19 -70.25 14.05
N TYR A 27 28.26 -69.41 14.51
CA TYR A 27 27.50 -68.52 13.64
C TYR A 27 28.47 -67.48 13.05
N GLU A 28 28.67 -67.51 11.73
CA GLU A 28 29.49 -66.52 11.00
C GLU A 28 28.81 -65.15 11.08
N LEU A 29 29.38 -64.22 11.86
CA LEU A 29 28.92 -62.84 11.88
C LEU A 29 29.20 -62.15 10.53
N PRO A 30 28.28 -61.29 10.05
CA PRO A 30 28.50 -60.48 8.85
C PRO A 30 29.78 -59.62 9.00
N SER A 31 30.52 -59.47 7.90
CA SER A 31 31.89 -58.92 7.84
C SER A 31 32.08 -57.54 8.50
N SER A 32 31.01 -56.76 8.67
CA SER A 32 31.02 -55.48 9.40
C SER A 32 31.16 -55.61 10.93
N MET A 33 30.97 -56.80 11.48
CA MET A 33 31.07 -57.12 12.92
C MET A 33 32.21 -58.09 13.26
N LYS A 34 32.99 -58.57 12.28
CA LYS A 34 34.25 -59.30 12.55
C LYS A 34 35.29 -58.32 13.11
N GLN A 35 35.22 -58.10 14.42
CA GLN A 35 36.29 -57.49 15.20
C GLN A 35 37.53 -58.38 15.02
N GLN A 36 38.63 -57.83 14.49
CA GLN A 36 39.92 -58.51 14.36
C GLN A 36 40.31 -59.18 15.68
N GLY A 37 40.09 -60.49 15.75
CA GLY A 37 40.27 -61.29 16.96
C GLY A 37 40.76 -62.68 16.60
N ASN A 38 42.05 -62.75 16.22
CA ASN A 38 43.01 -63.83 16.52
C ASN A 38 44.15 -63.81 15.49
N ALA A 39 45.08 -62.88 15.70
CA ALA A 39 46.48 -63.11 15.39
C ALA A 39 47.23 -62.99 16.73
N ALA A 40 48.26 -63.81 16.91
CA ALA A 40 49.13 -63.92 18.08
C ALA A 40 49.44 -62.57 18.77
N PRO A 41 49.77 -62.56 20.09
CA PRO A 41 50.05 -61.34 20.83
C PRO A 41 51.34 -60.68 20.31
N GLN A 42 51.21 -59.88 19.25
CA GLN A 42 52.17 -58.88 18.85
C GLN A 42 52.05 -57.71 19.84
N PRO A 43 53.16 -57.15 20.35
CA PRO A 43 53.13 -56.00 21.23
C PRO A 43 52.51 -54.82 20.48
N ARG A 44 51.25 -54.53 20.78
CA ARG A 44 50.55 -53.36 20.26
C ARG A 44 51.24 -52.14 20.83
N THR A 45 51.93 -51.39 19.98
CA THR A 45 52.42 -50.06 20.30
C THR A 45 51.27 -49.25 20.93
N PRO A 46 51.53 -48.50 22.01
CA PRO A 46 50.50 -47.69 22.64
C PRO A 46 50.04 -46.64 21.63
N GLN A 47 48.78 -46.75 21.19
CA GLN A 47 48.21 -45.79 20.26
C GLN A 47 48.14 -44.43 20.94
N MET A 48 49.06 -43.56 20.53
CA MET A 48 49.20 -42.20 21.05
C MET A 48 47.92 -41.41 20.79
N GLY A 49 47.51 -40.63 21.78
CA GLY A 49 46.48 -39.63 21.60
C GLY A 49 46.93 -38.52 20.65
N PRO A 50 46.08 -37.51 20.41
CA PRO A 50 46.39 -36.37 19.54
C PRO A 50 47.74 -35.70 19.86
N ASP A 51 48.18 -35.78 21.12
CA ASP A 51 49.40 -35.15 21.63
C ASP A 51 50.63 -36.08 21.68
N GLY A 52 50.60 -37.25 21.03
CA GLY A 52 51.76 -38.15 21.04
C GLY A 52 52.02 -38.83 22.39
N LYS A 53 51.04 -38.88 23.29
CA LYS A 53 51.18 -39.52 24.62
C LYS A 53 50.25 -40.72 24.73
N PRO A 54 50.60 -41.78 25.48
CA PRO A 54 49.67 -42.88 25.75
C PRO A 54 48.43 -42.32 26.46
N GLU A 55 47.26 -42.38 25.80
CA GLU A 55 46.01 -41.83 26.34
C GLU A 55 45.66 -42.53 27.67
N THR A 56 45.17 -41.75 28.64
CA THR A 56 44.59 -42.36 29.85
C THR A 56 43.33 -43.17 29.48
N PRO A 57 43.01 -44.26 30.19
CA PRO A 57 41.84 -45.08 29.88
C PRO A 57 40.52 -44.28 29.85
N LYS A 58 40.41 -43.26 30.72
CA LYS A 58 39.26 -42.34 30.77
C LYS A 58 39.15 -41.50 29.50
N GLN A 59 40.26 -40.94 29.05
CA GLN A 59 40.32 -40.11 27.83
C GLN A 59 40.01 -40.93 26.57
N LYS A 60 40.44 -42.20 26.51
CA LYS A 60 40.10 -43.11 25.41
C LYS A 60 38.59 -43.35 25.31
N VAL A 61 37.91 -43.58 26.43
CA VAL A 61 36.45 -43.77 26.44
C VAL A 61 35.73 -42.50 26.01
N GLU A 62 36.20 -41.33 26.45
CA GLU A 62 35.63 -40.06 26.05
C GLU A 62 35.79 -39.80 24.55
N ARG A 63 36.97 -40.08 23.99
CA ARG A 63 37.19 -40.02 22.55
C ARG A 63 36.30 -41.00 21.79
N LEU A 64 36.19 -42.25 22.25
CA LEU A 64 35.32 -43.24 21.61
C LEU A 64 33.84 -42.85 21.68
N ARG A 65 33.39 -42.25 22.79
CA ARG A 65 32.04 -41.67 22.90
C ARG A 65 31.85 -40.46 21.99
N ALA A 66 32.87 -39.61 21.84
CA ALA A 66 32.84 -38.48 20.92
C ALA A 66 32.79 -38.98 19.46
N GLN A 67 33.61 -39.97 19.10
CA GLN A 67 33.61 -40.60 17.79
C GLN A 67 32.30 -41.34 17.50
N ALA A 68 31.71 -42.03 18.49
CA ALA A 68 30.40 -42.68 18.33
C ALA A 68 29.26 -41.65 18.16
N ARG A 69 29.31 -40.52 18.88
CA ARG A 69 28.34 -39.42 18.69
C ARG A 69 28.50 -38.77 17.32
N ALA A 70 29.73 -38.52 16.88
CA ALA A 70 30.02 -38.01 15.55
C ALA A 70 29.57 -38.99 14.45
N ALA A 71 29.86 -40.28 14.60
CA ALA A 71 29.44 -41.31 13.66
C ALA A 71 27.91 -41.43 13.58
N ARG A 72 27.20 -41.30 14.71
CA ARG A 72 25.73 -41.26 14.73
C ARG A 72 25.17 -40.04 13.98
N MET A 73 25.80 -38.87 14.12
CA MET A 73 25.41 -37.66 13.37
C MET A 73 25.65 -37.83 11.87
N THR A 74 26.75 -38.46 11.46
CA THR A 74 27.02 -38.71 10.03
C THR A 74 26.15 -39.82 9.44
N GLN A 75 25.74 -40.82 10.23
CA GLN A 75 24.85 -41.89 9.78
C GLN A 75 23.38 -41.48 9.73
N SER A 76 22.98 -40.48 10.51
CA SER A 76 21.63 -39.91 10.46
C SER A 76 21.44 -38.89 9.33
N SER A 77 22.53 -38.40 8.72
CA SER A 77 22.46 -37.63 7.47
C SER A 77 22.57 -38.56 6.26
N SER A 78 21.44 -39.12 5.80
CA SER A 78 21.41 -39.81 4.51
C SER A 78 21.81 -38.83 3.40
N GLY A 79 22.51 -39.29 2.35
CA GLY A 79 22.89 -38.45 1.21
C GLY A 79 21.69 -37.74 0.57
N MET A 80 20.51 -38.38 0.61
CA MET A 80 19.25 -37.80 0.17
C MET A 80 18.79 -36.64 1.07
N ASP A 81 18.89 -36.76 2.39
CA ASP A 81 18.51 -35.68 3.32
C ASP A 81 19.37 -34.43 3.11
N ARG A 82 20.65 -34.62 2.76
CA ARG A 82 21.54 -33.50 2.46
C ARG A 82 21.13 -32.76 1.18
N VAL A 83 20.68 -33.48 0.15
CA VAL A 83 20.15 -32.90 -1.09
C VAL A 83 18.85 -32.13 -0.81
N ILE A 84 17.96 -32.68 0.01
CA ILE A 84 16.70 -32.02 0.40
C ILE A 84 16.99 -30.73 1.17
N GLU A 85 17.94 -30.74 2.10
CA GLU A 85 18.30 -29.56 2.88
C GLU A 85 18.97 -28.45 2.04
N ILE A 86 19.76 -28.84 1.03
CA ILE A 86 20.30 -27.89 0.05
C ILE A 86 19.17 -27.34 -0.81
N GLY A 87 18.27 -28.20 -1.30
CA GLY A 87 17.11 -27.83 -2.10
C GLY A 87 16.24 -26.80 -1.39
N ARG A 88 15.97 -26.99 -0.09
CA ARG A 88 15.18 -26.04 0.72
C ARG A 88 15.86 -24.67 0.82
N ARG A 89 17.18 -24.65 1.00
CA ARG A 89 17.94 -23.39 1.06
C ARG A 89 18.01 -22.68 -0.29
N VAL A 90 18.17 -23.43 -1.37
CA VAL A 90 18.18 -22.88 -2.74
C VAL A 90 16.80 -22.33 -3.10
N ALA A 91 15.73 -23.09 -2.86
CA ALA A 91 14.37 -22.65 -3.14
C ALA A 91 14.02 -21.35 -2.39
N ASN A 92 14.36 -21.25 -1.10
CA ASN A 92 14.16 -20.03 -0.32
C ASN A 92 14.98 -18.84 -0.85
N ARG A 93 16.18 -19.08 -1.37
CA ARG A 93 17.02 -18.02 -1.94
C ARG A 93 16.53 -17.58 -3.31
N ALA A 94 16.09 -18.52 -4.14
CA ALA A 94 15.48 -18.26 -5.44
C ALA A 94 14.15 -17.50 -5.29
N HIS A 95 13.29 -17.91 -4.36
CA HIS A 95 12.03 -17.21 -4.09
C HIS A 95 12.27 -15.77 -3.64
N LYS A 96 13.20 -15.54 -2.70
CA LYS A 96 13.59 -14.18 -2.29
C LYS A 96 14.16 -13.37 -3.46
N GLY A 97 15.03 -13.97 -4.27
CA GLY A 97 15.58 -13.32 -5.47
C GLY A 97 14.50 -12.88 -6.45
N MET A 98 13.54 -13.76 -6.74
CA MET A 98 12.41 -13.47 -7.63
C MET A 98 11.51 -12.35 -7.08
N VAL A 99 11.19 -12.39 -5.80
CA VAL A 99 10.36 -11.35 -5.16
C VAL A 99 11.07 -10.00 -5.24
N TYR A 100 12.36 -9.93 -4.89
CA TYR A 100 13.10 -8.68 -4.99
C TYR A 100 13.25 -8.20 -6.44
N SER A 101 13.46 -9.11 -7.40
CA SER A 101 13.52 -8.72 -8.81
C SER A 101 12.19 -8.15 -9.31
N LEU A 102 11.06 -8.74 -8.90
CA LEU A 102 9.73 -8.24 -9.26
C LEU A 102 9.45 -6.87 -8.65
N ILE A 103 9.84 -6.65 -7.40
CA ILE A 103 9.68 -5.35 -6.72
C ILE A 103 10.49 -4.29 -7.44
N VAL A 104 11.76 -4.56 -7.75
CA VAL A 104 12.63 -3.61 -8.46
C VAL A 104 12.11 -3.35 -9.88
N ALA A 105 11.73 -4.39 -10.62
CA ALA A 105 11.19 -4.23 -11.97
C ALA A 105 9.89 -3.42 -11.98
N SER A 106 8.99 -3.67 -11.02
CA SER A 106 7.76 -2.90 -10.82
C SER A 106 8.06 -1.43 -10.50
N GLY A 107 9.03 -1.17 -9.62
CA GLY A 107 9.47 0.18 -9.29
C GLY A 107 10.01 0.94 -10.50
N VAL A 108 10.90 0.32 -11.28
CA VAL A 108 11.47 0.91 -12.50
C VAL A 108 10.37 1.21 -13.52
N CYS A 109 9.43 0.29 -13.73
CA CYS A 109 8.29 0.49 -14.61
C CYS A 109 7.40 1.67 -14.14
N GLY A 110 7.16 1.78 -12.83
CA GLY A 110 6.41 2.90 -12.25
C GLY A 110 7.10 4.25 -12.49
N VAL A 111 8.41 4.33 -12.26
CA VAL A 111 9.21 5.56 -12.50
C VAL A 111 9.21 5.93 -13.98
N LEU A 112 9.39 4.97 -14.89
CA LEU A 112 9.32 5.20 -16.34
C LEU A 112 7.94 5.74 -16.78
N THR A 113 6.86 5.23 -16.19
CA THR A 113 5.50 5.67 -16.48
C THR A 113 5.28 7.11 -16.01
N ALA A 114 5.68 7.43 -14.77
CA ALA A 114 5.58 8.78 -14.24
C ALA A 114 6.42 9.77 -15.06
N TYR A 115 7.66 9.40 -15.40
CA TYR A 115 8.53 10.21 -16.25
C TYR A 115 7.90 10.49 -17.62
N SER A 116 7.30 9.46 -18.24
CA SER A 116 6.62 9.60 -19.54
C SER A 116 5.40 10.51 -19.46
N MET A 117 4.61 10.42 -18.39
CA MET A 117 3.46 11.31 -18.18
C MET A 117 3.90 12.76 -17.96
N VAL A 118 4.95 12.98 -17.16
CA VAL A 118 5.49 14.32 -16.89
C VAL A 118 6.12 14.92 -18.14
N SER A 119 6.87 14.15 -18.92
CA SER A 119 7.50 14.65 -20.15
C SER A 119 6.47 15.08 -21.19
N LEU A 120 5.40 14.29 -21.38
CA LEU A 120 4.31 14.63 -22.29
C LEU A 120 3.52 15.86 -21.83
N THR A 121 3.24 15.97 -20.53
CA THR A 121 2.50 17.11 -19.98
C THR A 121 3.29 18.40 -20.08
N LEU A 122 4.60 18.39 -19.79
CA LEU A 122 5.46 19.58 -19.94
C LEU A 122 5.59 20.00 -21.41
N TYR A 123 5.73 19.04 -22.33
CA TYR A 123 5.79 19.35 -23.76
C TYR A 123 4.48 19.97 -24.26
N ASN A 124 3.34 19.37 -23.94
CA ASN A 124 2.03 19.91 -24.31
C ASN A 124 1.77 21.27 -23.66
N ARG A 125 2.22 21.48 -22.42
CA ARG A 125 2.10 22.76 -21.75
C ARG A 125 2.91 23.85 -22.46
N ARG A 126 4.13 23.54 -22.92
CA ARG A 126 4.96 24.49 -23.70
C ARG A 126 4.34 24.81 -25.07
N GLN A 127 3.83 23.82 -25.79
CA GLN A 127 3.15 24.07 -27.07
C GLN A 127 1.90 24.93 -26.88
N ARG A 128 1.14 24.66 -25.81
CA ARG A 128 -0.03 25.48 -25.46
C ARG A 128 0.35 26.91 -25.07
N THR A 129 1.43 27.14 -24.33
CA THR A 129 1.84 28.52 -23.99
C THR A 129 2.21 29.30 -25.24
N LEU A 130 2.98 28.69 -26.15
CA LEU A 130 3.34 29.34 -27.41
C LEU A 130 2.11 29.64 -28.29
N TRP A 131 1.15 28.72 -28.34
CA TRP A 131 -0.10 28.94 -29.07
C TRP A 131 -0.93 30.06 -28.43
N ILE A 132 -1.05 30.07 -27.10
CA ILE A 132 -1.76 31.11 -26.35
C ILE A 132 -1.10 32.47 -26.57
N GLU A 133 0.23 32.56 -26.49
CA GLU A 133 0.96 33.81 -26.71
C GLU A 133 0.64 34.41 -28.08
N ARG A 134 0.67 33.60 -29.15
CA ARG A 134 0.30 34.05 -30.50
C ARG A 134 -1.16 34.52 -30.57
N GLU A 135 -2.08 33.75 -29.99
CA GLU A 135 -3.50 34.10 -30.00
C GLU A 135 -3.76 35.42 -29.24
N THR A 136 -3.08 35.61 -28.10
CA THR A 136 -3.16 36.86 -27.33
C THR A 136 -2.57 38.04 -28.09
N GLU A 137 -1.50 37.83 -28.86
CA GLU A 137 -0.91 38.88 -29.69
C GLU A 137 -1.86 39.29 -30.82
N ILE A 138 -2.50 38.33 -31.49
CA ILE A 138 -3.52 38.58 -32.53
C ILE A 138 -4.70 39.37 -31.94
N LEU A 139 -5.20 38.98 -30.77
CA LEU A 139 -6.28 39.69 -30.08
C LEU A 139 -5.87 41.12 -29.68
N ASN A 140 -4.64 41.30 -29.18
CA ASN A 140 -4.13 42.63 -28.85
C ASN A 140 -3.99 43.50 -30.10
N GLN A 141 -3.47 42.96 -31.20
CA GLN A 141 -3.39 43.69 -32.48
C GLN A 141 -4.77 44.09 -32.99
N ALA A 142 -5.77 43.21 -32.90
CA ALA A 142 -7.16 43.53 -33.27
C ALA A 142 -7.74 44.65 -32.40
N ARG A 143 -7.49 44.62 -31.07
CA ARG A 143 -7.92 45.69 -30.15
C ARG A 143 -7.23 47.03 -30.47
N ILE A 144 -5.94 47.02 -30.77
CA ILE A 144 -5.20 48.23 -31.18
C ILE A 144 -5.75 48.78 -32.50
N ALA A 145 -5.97 47.93 -33.50
CA ALA A 145 -6.56 48.35 -34.78
C ALA A 145 -7.99 48.90 -34.61
N GLN A 146 -8.77 48.32 -33.69
CA GLN A 146 -10.11 48.81 -33.37
C GLN A 146 -10.06 50.18 -32.70
N ALA A 147 -9.15 50.38 -31.75
CA ALA A 147 -8.94 51.67 -31.10
C ALA A 147 -8.47 52.74 -32.10
N ASN A 148 -7.62 52.36 -33.06
CA ASN A 148 -7.14 53.25 -34.11
C ASN A 148 -8.15 53.49 -35.23
N GLY A 149 -9.30 52.81 -35.21
CA GLY A 149 -10.35 52.91 -36.24
C GLY A 149 -9.99 52.27 -37.59
N THR A 150 -8.88 51.53 -37.67
CA THR A 150 -8.41 50.84 -38.89
C THR A 150 -8.69 49.33 -38.88
N ALA A 151 -9.56 48.87 -37.99
CA ALA A 151 -9.85 47.45 -37.84
C ALA A 151 -10.57 46.87 -39.04
N THR A 152 -10.15 45.67 -39.45
CA THR A 152 -10.89 44.89 -40.45
C THR A 152 -12.16 44.30 -39.83
N ALA A 153 -13.15 43.95 -40.66
CA ALA A 153 -14.40 43.36 -40.20
C ALA A 153 -14.16 42.08 -39.36
N GLU A 154 -13.20 41.26 -39.77
CA GLU A 154 -12.78 40.05 -39.08
C GLU A 154 -12.19 40.34 -37.68
N GLN A 155 -11.35 41.38 -37.55
CA GLN A 155 -10.78 41.78 -36.26
C GLN A 155 -11.85 42.28 -35.28
N ILE A 156 -12.86 43.00 -35.77
CA ILE A 156 -13.99 43.47 -34.95
C ILE A 156 -14.84 42.30 -34.47
N GLU A 157 -15.07 41.30 -35.32
CA GLU A 157 -15.79 40.09 -34.94
C GLU A 157 -15.01 39.27 -33.91
N LEU A 158 -13.70 39.11 -34.10
CA LEU A 158 -12.81 38.41 -33.16
C LEU A 158 -12.91 39.00 -31.74
N VAL A 159 -12.85 40.32 -31.63
CA VAL A 159 -12.98 41.01 -30.33
C VAL A 159 -14.37 40.84 -29.73
N LYS A 160 -15.44 40.84 -30.54
CA LYS A 160 -16.81 40.61 -30.05
C LYS A 160 -16.98 39.17 -29.53
N GLN A 161 -16.47 38.18 -30.26
CA GLN A 161 -16.52 36.78 -29.86
C GLN A 161 -15.78 36.55 -28.54
N ASP A 162 -14.59 37.13 -28.38
CA ASP A 162 -13.80 37.06 -27.13
C ASP A 162 -14.57 37.65 -25.94
N ASN A 163 -15.19 38.82 -26.11
CA ASN A 163 -16.04 39.42 -25.06
C ASN A 163 -17.23 38.53 -24.66
N ILE A 164 -17.89 37.88 -25.65
CA ILE A 164 -19.00 36.96 -25.38
C ILE A 164 -18.51 35.73 -24.62
N GLU A 165 -17.36 35.19 -25.02
CA GLU A 165 -16.75 34.05 -24.34
C GLU A 165 -16.36 34.36 -22.89
N GLU A 166 -15.81 35.55 -22.63
CA GLU A 166 -15.45 35.97 -21.27
C GLU A 166 -16.69 36.04 -20.37
N ILE A 167 -17.80 36.60 -20.86
CA ILE A 167 -19.06 36.65 -20.11
C ILE A 167 -19.56 35.23 -19.81
N PHE A 168 -19.50 34.32 -20.79
CA PHE A 168 -19.91 32.94 -20.58
C PHE A 168 -18.99 32.20 -19.59
N LYS A 169 -17.67 32.41 -19.68
CA LYS A 169 -16.68 31.86 -18.74
C LYS A 169 -16.92 32.37 -17.32
N ARG A 170 -17.23 33.65 -17.14
CA ARG A 170 -17.59 34.23 -15.84
C ARG A 170 -18.85 33.59 -15.26
N LYS A 171 -19.95 33.53 -16.03
CA LYS A 171 -21.18 32.86 -15.59
C LYS A 171 -20.95 31.40 -15.21
N LYS A 172 -20.19 30.66 -16.03
CA LYS A 172 -19.85 29.26 -15.74
C LYS A 172 -18.95 29.12 -14.50
N ALA A 173 -18.06 30.07 -14.25
CA ALA A 173 -17.23 30.10 -13.05
C ALA A 173 -18.05 30.41 -11.79
N GLU A 174 -19.01 31.33 -11.89
CA GLU A 174 -19.98 31.63 -10.84
C GLU A 174 -20.84 30.41 -10.52
N GLU A 175 -21.37 29.72 -11.53
CA GLU A 175 -22.10 28.46 -11.36
C GLU A 175 -21.25 27.39 -10.69
N LYS A 176 -19.99 27.22 -11.14
CA LYS A 176 -19.04 26.27 -10.53
C LYS A 176 -18.70 26.64 -9.10
N ALA A 177 -18.57 27.93 -8.77
CA ALA A 177 -18.35 28.41 -7.42
C ALA A 177 -19.60 28.21 -6.53
N GLN A 178 -20.79 28.28 -7.12
CA GLN A 178 -22.04 28.01 -6.44
C GLN A 178 -22.29 26.50 -6.21
N ARG A 179 -21.59 25.61 -6.91
CA ARG A 179 -21.73 24.15 -6.72
C ARG A 179 -21.47 23.75 -5.26
N PRO A 180 -22.27 22.83 -4.69
CA PRO A 180 -22.17 22.43 -3.29
C PRO A 180 -20.78 21.88 -2.94
N TRP A 181 -20.11 21.18 -3.87
CA TRP A 181 -18.75 20.70 -3.69
C TRP A 181 -17.70 21.81 -3.58
N ALA A 182 -17.86 22.90 -4.35
CA ALA A 182 -16.95 24.04 -4.27
C ALA A 182 -17.15 24.80 -2.95
N LYS A 183 -18.41 24.94 -2.49
CA LYS A 183 -18.73 25.48 -1.17
C LYS A 183 -18.15 24.63 -0.03
N ALA A 184 -18.27 23.30 -0.12
CA ALA A 184 -17.70 22.38 0.85
C ALA A 184 -16.17 22.46 0.90
N LYS A 185 -15.50 22.50 -0.25
CA LYS A 185 -14.05 22.72 -0.32
C LYS A 185 -13.65 24.05 0.30
N ARG A 186 -14.33 25.14 -0.05
CA ARG A 186 -14.06 26.47 0.55
C ARG A 186 -14.19 26.42 2.06
N PHE A 187 -15.29 25.87 2.58
CA PHE A 187 -15.49 25.74 4.02
C PHE A 187 -14.42 24.88 4.71
N LEU A 188 -13.98 23.80 4.08
CA LEU A 188 -12.96 22.91 4.63
C LEU A 188 -11.56 23.56 4.65
N PHE A 189 -11.19 24.29 3.60
CA PHE A 189 -9.92 25.00 3.52
C PHE A 189 -9.91 26.29 4.37
N ASP A 190 -11.04 26.98 4.48
CA ASP A 190 -11.22 28.16 5.35
C ASP A 190 -11.10 27.79 6.83
N LYS A 191 -11.64 26.62 7.23
CA LYS A 191 -11.52 26.10 8.59
C LYS A 191 -10.09 25.65 8.97
N MET A 192 -9.23 25.38 7.99
CA MET A 192 -7.83 24.98 8.23
C MET A 192 -6.83 26.13 8.18
N ASN A 193 -7.23 27.31 7.68
CA ASN A 193 -6.39 28.52 7.63
C ASN A 193 -7.01 29.73 8.39
N PRO A 194 -7.41 29.62 9.67
CA PRO A 194 -7.87 30.79 10.42
C PRO A 194 -6.75 31.81 10.72
N GLU A 195 -5.48 31.42 10.58
CA GLU A 195 -4.31 32.23 10.95
C GLU A 195 -3.89 33.27 9.88
N ASP A 196 -4.29 33.09 8.61
CA ASP A 196 -3.96 34.03 7.51
C ASP A 196 -5.06 35.07 7.22
N ALA A 197 -6.24 34.93 7.84
CA ALA A 197 -7.31 35.93 7.73
C ALA A 197 -7.00 37.22 8.52
N GLY A 198 -6.07 37.16 9.49
CA GLY A 198 -5.66 38.31 10.30
C GLY A 198 -4.49 39.13 9.72
N THR A 199 -3.66 38.55 8.85
CA THR A 199 -2.42 39.20 8.37
C THR A 199 -2.63 40.05 7.11
N VAL A 200 -3.63 39.74 6.29
CA VAL A 200 -3.97 40.54 5.09
C VAL A 200 -4.74 41.83 5.44
N ALA A 201 -5.45 41.86 6.58
CA ALA A 201 -6.12 43.07 7.09
C ALA A 201 -5.16 44.08 7.74
N VAL A 202 -3.95 43.65 8.13
CA VAL A 202 -2.97 44.53 8.80
C VAL A 202 -1.91 45.07 7.82
N GLN A 203 -1.65 44.41 6.69
CA GLN A 203 -0.74 44.95 5.66
C GLN A 203 -1.41 45.89 4.65
N THR A 204 -2.73 45.97 4.61
CA THR A 204 -3.48 46.97 3.80
C THR A 204 -3.82 48.24 4.57
N SER A 205 -3.55 48.32 5.87
CA SER A 205 -3.86 49.47 6.72
C SER A 205 -2.66 50.37 7.08
N ALA A 206 -1.46 50.09 6.55
CA ALA A 206 -0.27 50.94 6.72
C ALA A 206 0.04 51.85 5.51
N ALA A 207 -0.73 51.78 4.41
CA ALA A 207 -0.44 52.52 3.17
C ALA A 207 -1.55 53.49 2.72
N ALA A 208 -2.51 53.83 3.57
CA ALA A 208 -3.60 54.76 3.21
C ALA A 208 -3.83 55.80 4.32
N THR A 209 -2.84 56.68 4.55
CA THR A 209 -3.10 57.99 5.14
C THR A 209 -3.29 58.98 4.01
N SER A 210 -4.52 59.11 3.51
CA SER A 210 -5.02 60.34 2.88
C SER A 210 -6.51 60.26 2.54
N VAL A 211 -7.31 61.03 3.28
CA VAL A 211 -8.44 61.86 2.81
C VAL A 211 -9.83 61.21 2.62
N ALA A 212 -10.76 61.68 3.48
CA ALA A 212 -12.18 61.98 3.27
C ALA A 212 -13.29 60.88 3.29
N ASP A 213 -14.07 60.93 4.38
CA ASP A 213 -15.54 61.09 4.50
C ASP A 213 -16.55 59.92 4.26
N ALA A 214 -17.36 59.67 5.31
CA ALA A 214 -18.62 58.89 5.51
C ALA A 214 -18.74 57.39 5.10
N PRO A 215 -19.31 56.51 5.98
CA PRO A 215 -20.73 56.12 5.82
C PRO A 215 -21.48 55.68 7.12
N GLN A 216 -22.70 56.16 7.36
CA GLN A 216 -23.60 55.65 8.43
C GLN A 216 -25.08 55.47 8.01
N THR A 217 -25.39 55.47 6.70
CA THR A 217 -26.79 55.45 6.21
C THR A 217 -27.33 54.07 5.84
N SER A 218 -26.50 53.05 5.64
CA SER A 218 -26.95 51.76 5.06
C SER A 218 -27.52 50.76 6.08
N VAL A 219 -27.06 50.79 7.33
CA VAL A 219 -27.46 49.78 8.33
C VAL A 219 -28.88 50.04 8.85
N VAL A 220 -29.30 51.30 8.92
CA VAL A 220 -30.65 51.68 9.42
C VAL A 220 -31.74 51.32 8.40
N GLU A 221 -31.42 51.37 7.11
CA GLU A 221 -32.34 50.99 6.03
C GLU A 221 -32.54 49.47 5.94
N ALA A 222 -31.46 48.70 6.16
CA ALA A 222 -31.53 47.24 6.22
C ALA A 222 -32.38 46.72 7.39
N VAL A 223 -32.38 47.40 8.54
CA VAL A 223 -33.21 47.02 9.70
C VAL A 223 -34.69 47.35 9.46
N LYS A 224 -35.00 48.50 8.83
CA LYS A 224 -36.38 48.83 8.43
C LYS A 224 -36.95 47.86 7.40
N ALA A 225 -36.16 47.44 6.41
CA ALA A 225 -36.58 46.46 5.40
C ALA A 225 -36.88 45.09 6.02
N LYS A 226 -36.10 44.67 7.03
CA LYS A 226 -36.30 43.39 7.72
C LYS A 226 -37.53 43.41 8.65
N GLN A 227 -37.82 44.54 9.28
CA GLN A 227 -39.04 44.71 10.08
C GLN A 227 -40.31 44.78 9.20
N ALA A 228 -40.23 45.37 8.00
CA ALA A 228 -41.35 45.40 7.06
C ALA A 228 -41.71 43.99 6.52
N PHE A 229 -40.70 43.14 6.27
CA PHE A 229 -40.92 41.75 5.85
C PHE A 229 -41.52 40.88 6.96
N GLY A 230 -41.10 41.09 8.21
CA GLY A 230 -41.69 40.40 9.37
C GLY A 230 -43.15 40.77 9.63
N ALA A 231 -43.54 42.03 9.37
CA ALA A 231 -44.91 42.49 9.52
C ALA A 231 -45.85 42.01 8.38
N ALA A 232 -45.32 41.74 7.18
CA ALA A 232 -46.09 41.20 6.07
C ALA A 232 -46.38 39.69 6.21
N ALA A 233 -45.45 38.94 6.80
CA ALA A 233 -45.61 37.49 7.03
C ALA A 233 -46.67 37.13 8.09
N ALA A 234 -47.03 38.07 8.97
CA ALA A 234 -48.05 37.86 10.00
C ALA A 234 -49.50 37.99 9.49
N LYS A 235 -49.73 38.38 8.23
CA LYS A 235 -51.08 38.70 7.69
C LYS A 235 -51.68 37.70 6.71
N THR A 236 -51.01 36.61 6.36
CA THR A 236 -51.56 35.59 5.44
C THR A 236 -51.31 34.19 5.99
N GLY A 237 -52.27 33.69 6.76
CA GLY A 237 -52.28 32.30 7.22
C GLY A 237 -52.67 31.35 6.09
N SER A 238 -51.70 30.58 5.59
CA SER A 238 -51.80 29.26 4.95
C SER A 238 -50.39 28.69 4.75
N PRO A 239 -50.05 27.46 5.18
CA PRO A 239 -48.71 26.91 5.03
C PRO A 239 -48.48 26.41 3.60
N MET A 240 -47.56 27.04 2.88
CA MET A 240 -46.98 26.46 1.66
C MET A 240 -46.06 25.28 2.05
N PRO A 241 -46.11 24.14 1.35
CA PRO A 241 -45.16 23.05 1.59
C PRO A 241 -43.74 23.54 1.31
N GLY A 242 -42.85 23.37 2.29
CA GLY A 242 -41.50 23.90 2.25
C GLY A 242 -40.71 23.30 1.09
N GLN A 243 -39.78 24.08 0.53
CA GLN A 243 -38.84 23.68 -0.53
C GLN A 243 -38.08 22.37 -0.20
N LEU A 244 -37.96 22.03 1.09
CA LEU A 244 -37.36 20.80 1.58
C LEU A 244 -38.20 19.54 1.30
N ASP A 245 -39.52 19.63 1.36
CA ASP A 245 -40.40 18.47 1.07
C ASP A 245 -40.38 18.13 -0.42
N VAL A 246 -40.34 19.16 -1.28
CA VAL A 246 -40.19 18.99 -2.74
C VAL A 246 -38.80 18.41 -3.08
N MET A 247 -37.76 18.76 -2.32
CA MET A 247 -36.43 18.17 -2.48
C MET A 247 -36.36 16.74 -1.97
N ALA A 248 -37.05 16.41 -0.87
CA ALA A 248 -37.13 15.06 -0.33
C ALA A 248 -37.86 14.11 -1.30
N GLU A 249 -38.99 14.54 -1.86
CA GLU A 249 -39.73 13.73 -2.84
C GLU A 249 -38.91 13.50 -4.12
N ASN A 250 -38.18 14.52 -4.58
CA ASN A 250 -37.28 14.39 -5.73
C ASN A 250 -36.06 13.48 -5.43
N ALA A 251 -35.49 13.58 -4.23
CA ALA A 251 -34.41 12.69 -3.80
C ALA A 251 -34.87 11.24 -3.69
N GLU A 252 -36.10 11.02 -3.21
CA GLU A 252 -36.70 9.68 -3.11
C GLU A 252 -36.97 9.08 -4.51
N ARG A 253 -37.47 9.88 -5.46
CA ARG A 253 -37.64 9.43 -6.86
C ARG A 253 -36.31 9.10 -7.52
N ALA A 254 -35.28 9.94 -7.34
CA ALA A 254 -33.94 9.69 -7.88
C ALA A 254 -33.28 8.43 -7.30
N ALA A 255 -33.54 8.11 -6.02
CA ALA A 255 -33.07 6.89 -5.38
C ALA A 255 -33.78 5.63 -5.92
N LYS A 256 -35.10 5.71 -6.18
CA LYS A 256 -35.89 4.61 -6.76
C LYS A 256 -35.50 4.31 -8.21
N GLU A 257 -35.11 5.30 -9.00
CA GLU A 257 -34.62 5.10 -10.37
C GLU A 257 -33.22 4.46 -10.40
N LYS A 258 -32.29 4.92 -9.54
CA LYS A 258 -30.94 4.36 -9.48
C LYS A 258 -30.91 2.90 -9.00
N THR A 259 -31.77 2.54 -8.06
CA THR A 259 -31.86 1.14 -7.57
C THR A 259 -32.46 0.19 -8.60
N ARG A 260 -33.40 0.66 -9.44
CA ARG A 260 -33.90 -0.09 -10.61
C ARG A 260 -32.86 -0.24 -11.72
N SER A 261 -32.06 0.79 -11.97
CA SER A 261 -31.03 0.77 -13.01
C SER A 261 -29.90 -0.23 -12.74
N TRP A 262 -29.45 -0.34 -11.49
CA TRP A 262 -28.35 -1.28 -11.16
C TRP A 262 -28.81 -2.74 -11.11
N THR A 263 -30.04 -3.00 -10.63
CA THR A 263 -30.60 -4.36 -10.59
C THR A 263 -30.97 -4.87 -11.99
N SER A 264 -31.49 -4.02 -12.89
CA SER A 264 -31.75 -4.36 -14.31
C SER A 264 -30.46 -4.71 -15.07
N TRP A 265 -29.36 -4.00 -14.83
CA TRP A 265 -28.06 -4.34 -15.43
C TRP A 265 -27.52 -5.69 -14.96
N LEU A 266 -27.79 -6.08 -13.71
CA LEU A 266 -27.35 -7.37 -13.15
C LEU A 266 -28.24 -8.55 -13.59
N THR A 267 -29.52 -8.33 -13.83
CA THR A 267 -30.48 -9.40 -14.20
C THR A 267 -30.85 -9.44 -15.68
N GLY A 268 -30.31 -8.53 -16.50
CA GLY A 268 -30.38 -8.59 -17.96
C GLY A 268 -31.81 -8.55 -18.53
N ARG A 269 -32.70 -7.81 -17.88
CA ARG A 269 -34.01 -7.42 -18.42
C ARG A 269 -34.21 -5.92 -18.34
#